data_AF-A0A1B7MZC4-F1
#
_entry.id   AF-A0A1B7MZC4-F1
#
_cell.length_a   1.000
_cell.length_b   1.000
_cell.length_c   1.000
_cell.angle_alpha   90.00
_cell.angle_beta   90.00
_cell.angle_gamma   90.00
#
_symmetry.space_group_name_H-M   'P 1'
#
loop_
_entity.id
_entity.type
_entity.pdbx_description
1 polymer ?
#
loop_
_entity_poly.entity_id
_entity_poly.type
_entity_poly.pdbx_seq_one_letter_code
_entity_poly.pdbx_strand_id
1 'polypeptide(L)'
;MQELIIKLTENLSNFRAVDSLVQESLDRLKRDAQRANRALDEHTPHIREELDSSLTSLEKLSRTLPEIQTHVADIRQIYDSGREKAKNLVTDLEWLNTEWHGRWRVIIFTNHSPVSWRWKALMRILFTVTFITFAWITWVAISGVYRAHRQRLVWGERLMS
;
A
#
# COMPACT_ATOMS: atom_id res chain seq x y z
N MET A 1 -30.53 88.21 -39.14
CA MET A 1 -29.24 88.68 -38.58
C MET A 1 -28.96 88.06 -37.21
N GLN A 2 -29.80 88.27 -36.18
CA GLN A 2 -29.60 87.66 -34.85
C GLN A 2 -29.56 86.13 -34.86
N GLU A 3 -30.44 85.48 -35.63
CA GLU A 3 -30.48 84.01 -35.72
C GLU A 3 -29.19 83.41 -36.33
N LEU A 4 -28.55 84.13 -37.24
CA LEU A 4 -27.27 83.73 -37.85
C LEU A 4 -26.13 83.81 -36.83
N ILE A 5 -26.13 84.87 -36.00
CA ILE A 5 -25.16 85.08 -34.93
C ILE A 5 -25.33 84.01 -33.84
N ILE A 6 -26.57 83.64 -33.49
CA ILE A 6 -26.84 82.57 -32.51
C ILE A 6 -26.31 81.23 -33.03
N LYS A 7 -26.63 80.85 -34.27
CA LYS A 7 -26.11 79.62 -34.90
C LYS A 7 -24.59 79.62 -35.03
N LEU A 8 -23.97 80.76 -35.34
CA LEU A 8 -22.51 80.86 -35.41
C LEU A 8 -21.87 80.68 -34.03
N THR A 9 -22.48 81.26 -32.99
CA THR A 9 -22.00 81.15 -31.60
C THR A 9 -22.17 79.73 -31.06
N GLU A 10 -23.30 79.09 -31.38
CA GLU A 10 -23.58 77.69 -31.05
C GLU A 10 -22.60 76.75 -31.76
N ASN A 11 -22.34 76.97 -33.05
CA ASN A 11 -21.36 76.19 -33.82
C ASN A 11 -19.93 76.39 -33.33
N LEU A 12 -19.54 77.61 -32.94
CA LEU A 12 -18.23 77.87 -32.32
C LEU A 12 -18.11 77.23 -30.94
N SER A 13 -19.18 77.24 -30.15
CA SER A 13 -19.25 76.54 -28.86
C SER A 13 -19.13 75.03 -29.05
N ASN A 14 -19.83 74.46 -30.03
CA ASN A 14 -19.74 73.04 -30.38
C ASN A 14 -18.33 72.68 -30.88
N PHE A 15 -17.73 73.52 -31.73
CA PHE A 15 -16.39 73.29 -32.22
C PHE A 15 -15.37 73.30 -31.07
N ARG A 16 -15.52 74.24 -30.13
CA ARG A 16 -14.68 74.31 -28.92
C ARG A 16 -14.90 73.12 -27.99
N ALA A 17 -16.13 72.63 -27.86
CA ALA A 17 -16.44 71.44 -27.07
C ALA A 17 -15.78 70.20 -27.68
N VAL A 18 -15.90 70.02 -29.00
CA VAL A 18 -15.25 68.93 -29.74
C VAL A 18 -13.73 69.01 -29.64
N ASP A 19 -13.14 70.20 -29.80
CA ASP A 19 -11.70 70.41 -29.68
C ASP A 19 -11.19 70.04 -28.27
N SER A 20 -11.93 70.44 -27.22
CA SER A 20 -11.58 70.05 -25.84
C SER A 20 -11.66 68.54 -25.62
N LEU A 21 -12.62 67.87 -26.26
CA LEU A 21 -12.85 66.43 -26.12
C LEU A 21 -11.80 65.62 -26.89
N VAL A 22 -11.40 66.11 -28.06
CA VAL A 22 -10.26 65.58 -28.82
C VAL A 22 -8.98 65.74 -28.01
N GLN A 23 -8.72 66.92 -27.45
CA GLN A 23 -7.52 67.17 -26.65
C GLN A 23 -7.48 66.31 -25.39
N GLU A 24 -8.62 66.15 -24.70
CA GLU A 24 -8.73 65.25 -23.55
C GLU A 24 -8.48 63.79 -23.94
N SER A 25 -9.03 63.33 -25.08
CA SER A 25 -8.81 61.96 -25.57
C SER A 25 -7.34 61.72 -25.94
N LEU A 26 -6.66 62.69 -26.56
CA LEU A 26 -5.24 62.61 -26.89
C LEU A 26 -4.37 62.57 -25.63
N ASP A 27 -4.69 63.38 -24.62
CA ASP A 27 -3.99 63.36 -23.34
C ASP A 27 -4.22 62.04 -22.59
N ARG A 28 -5.42 61.45 -22.68
CA ARG A 28 -5.69 60.10 -22.17
C ARG A 28 -4.87 59.05 -22.92
N LEU A 29 -4.87 59.09 -24.26
CA LEU A 29 -4.13 58.14 -25.09
C LEU A 29 -2.62 58.20 -24.82
N LYS A 30 -2.07 59.41 -24.68
CA LYS A 30 -0.65 59.62 -24.36
C LYS A 30 -0.28 59.06 -22.99
N ARG A 31 -1.14 59.27 -21.98
CA ARG A 31 -0.95 58.71 -20.64
C ARG A 31 -1.04 57.19 -20.63
N ASP A 32 -1.99 56.62 -21.36
CA ASP A 32 -2.14 55.16 -21.46
C ASP A 32 -0.99 54.51 -22.23
N ALA A 33 -0.55 55.11 -23.34
CA ALA A 33 0.64 54.66 -24.06
C ALA A 33 1.88 54.68 -23.15
N GLN A 34 2.04 55.72 -22.33
CA GLN A 34 3.17 55.84 -21.41
C GLN A 34 3.09 54.83 -20.25
N ARG A 35 1.89 54.53 -19.73
CA ARG A 35 1.69 53.45 -18.75
C ARG A 35 1.95 52.08 -19.36
N ALA A 36 1.47 51.84 -20.58
CA ALA A 36 1.71 50.60 -21.30
C ALA A 36 3.20 50.39 -21.56
N ASN A 37 3.94 51.44 -21.92
CA ASN A 37 5.38 51.36 -22.12
C ASN A 37 6.13 51.07 -20.81
N ARG A 38 5.74 51.71 -19.70
CA ARG A 38 6.33 51.39 -18.38
C ARG A 38 6.01 49.97 -17.93
N ALA A 39 4.78 49.51 -18.14
CA ALA A 39 4.40 48.13 -17.86
C ALA A 39 5.21 47.15 -18.72
N LEU A 40 5.49 47.50 -19.98
CA LEU A 40 6.36 46.73 -20.86
C LEU A 40 7.81 46.68 -20.34
N ASP A 41 8.37 47.82 -19.95
CA ASP A 41 9.74 47.92 -19.47
C ASP A 41 9.94 47.32 -18.07
N GLU A 42 8.93 47.37 -17.20
CA GLU A 42 9.05 46.96 -15.80
C GLU A 42 8.45 45.57 -15.53
N HIS A 43 7.24 45.29 -16.02
CA HIS A 43 6.56 44.02 -15.72
C HIS A 43 6.97 42.88 -16.64
N THR A 44 7.23 43.13 -17.92
CA THR A 44 7.66 42.07 -18.85
C THR A 44 8.97 41.40 -18.43
N PRO A 45 10.05 42.11 -18.05
CA PRO A 45 11.27 41.45 -17.61
C PRO A 45 11.08 40.72 -16.28
N HIS A 46 10.30 41.28 -15.35
CA HIS A 46 10.02 40.63 -14.07
C HIS A 46 9.25 39.32 -14.26
N ILE A 47 8.19 39.31 -15.08
CA ILE A 47 7.45 38.10 -15.43
C ILE A 47 8.36 37.07 -16.09
N ARG A 48 9.27 37.52 -16.95
CA ARG A 48 10.20 36.64 -17.65
C ARG A 48 11.23 36.02 -16.70
N GLU A 49 11.71 36.77 -15.72
CA GLU A 49 12.61 36.28 -14.68
C GLU A 49 11.90 35.29 -13.74
N GLU A 50 10.66 35.58 -13.32
CA GLU A 50 9.85 34.62 -12.54
C GLU A 50 9.58 33.33 -13.32
N LEU A 51 9.32 33.43 -14.62
CA LEU A 51 9.09 32.27 -15.47
C LEU A 51 10.36 31.42 -15.62
N ASP A 52 11.51 32.05 -15.77
CA ASP A 52 12.81 31.37 -15.86
C ASP A 52 13.18 30.68 -14.55
N SER A 53 12.95 31.35 -13.42
CA SER A 53 13.10 30.77 -12.07
C SER A 53 12.16 29.58 -11.86
N SER A 54 10.91 29.69 -12.30
CA SER A 54 9.92 28.62 -12.22
C SER A 54 10.31 27.43 -13.10
N LEU A 55 10.78 27.66 -14.33
CA LEU A 55 11.29 26.62 -15.22
C LEU A 55 12.48 25.89 -14.62
N THR A 56 13.43 26.62 -14.05
CA THR A 56 14.61 26.05 -13.38
C THR A 56 14.20 25.18 -12.19
N SER A 57 13.22 25.64 -11.41
CA SER A 57 12.65 24.87 -10.28
C SER A 57 11.93 23.61 -10.75
N LEU A 58 11.17 23.70 -11.85
CA LEU A 58 10.48 22.56 -12.45
C LEU A 58 11.46 21.53 -13.01
N GLU A 59 12.57 21.98 -13.61
CA GLU A 59 13.63 21.12 -14.10
C GLU A 59 14.33 20.39 -12.94
N LYS A 60 14.64 21.10 -11.85
CA LYS A 60 15.20 20.49 -10.64
C LYS A 60 14.25 19.45 -10.04
N LEU A 61 12.95 19.75 -10.01
CA LEU A 61 11.94 18.79 -9.56
C LEU A 61 11.86 17.58 -10.49
N SER A 62 11.87 17.79 -11.81
CA SER A 62 11.86 16.72 -12.81
C SER A 62 13.06 15.78 -12.67
N ARG A 63 14.25 16.31 -12.34
CA ARG A 63 15.45 15.49 -12.09
C ARG A 63 15.40 14.73 -10.76
N THR A 64 14.85 15.33 -9.71
CA THR A 64 14.84 14.75 -8.35
C THR A 64 13.68 13.78 -8.11
N LEU A 65 12.54 13.96 -8.79
CA LEU A 65 11.38 13.08 -8.67
C LEU A 65 11.68 11.60 -8.99
N PRO A 66 12.40 11.24 -10.08
CA PRO A 66 12.73 9.85 -10.36
C PRO A 66 13.67 9.26 -9.31
N GLU A 67 14.63 10.03 -8.78
CA GLU A 67 15.51 9.58 -7.69
C GLU A 67 14.72 9.28 -6.40
N ILE A 68 13.77 10.14 -6.06
CA ILE A 68 12.88 9.90 -4.90
C ILE A 68 12.02 8.66 -5.15
N GLN A 69 11.51 8.47 -6.37
CA GLN A 69 10.72 7.30 -6.71
C GLN A 69 11.52 6.00 -6.61
N THR A 70 12.79 5.99 -7.05
CA THR A 70 13.65 4.80 -6.91
C THR A 70 13.96 4.52 -5.44
N HIS A 71 14.24 5.53 -4.62
CA HIS A 71 14.42 5.36 -3.18
C HIS A 71 13.18 4.83 -2.47
N VAL A 72 11.99 5.33 -2.82
CA VAL A 72 10.73 4.83 -2.26
C VAL A 72 10.48 3.37 -2.70
N ALA A 73 10.80 3.01 -3.94
CA ALA A 73 10.69 1.64 -4.42
C ALA A 73 11.61 0.68 -3.65
N ASP A 74 12.86 1.09 -3.39
CA ASP A 74 13.82 0.30 -2.61
C ASP A 74 13.38 0.13 -1.15
N ILE A 75 12.95 1.22 -0.50
CA ILE A 75 12.39 1.17 0.86
C ILE A 75 11.19 0.23 0.92
N ARG A 76 10.30 0.30 -0.08
CA ARG A 76 9.14 -0.59 -0.17
C ARG A 76 9.57 -2.05 -0.30
N GLN A 77 10.56 -2.35 -1.14
CA GLN A 77 11.09 -3.70 -1.29
C GLN A 77 11.67 -4.24 0.02
N ILE A 78 12.48 -3.43 0.72
CA ILE A 78 13.05 -3.81 2.02
C ILE A 78 11.93 -4.05 3.04
N TYR A 79 10.95 -3.16 3.12
CA TYR A 79 9.80 -3.29 4.02
C TYR A 79 8.99 -4.56 3.74
N ASP A 80 8.66 -4.82 2.47
CA ASP A 80 7.91 -6.00 2.06
C ASP A 80 8.68 -7.29 2.39
N SER A 81 10.00 -7.31 2.17
CA SER A 81 10.85 -8.44 2.54
C SER A 81 10.92 -8.67 4.05
N GLY A 82 10.98 -7.58 4.84
CA GLY A 82 10.95 -7.64 6.30
C GLY A 82 9.60 -8.16 6.82
N ARG A 83 8.51 -7.71 6.21
CA ARG A 83 7.15 -8.17 6.52
C ARG A 83 6.99 -9.66 6.23
N GLU A 84 7.51 -10.15 5.11
CA GLU A 84 7.46 -11.57 4.77
C GLU A 84 8.28 -12.42 5.76
N LYS A 85 9.49 -11.99 6.12
CA LYS A 85 10.29 -12.64 7.16
C LYS A 85 9.58 -12.67 8.51
N ALA A 86 8.94 -11.57 8.90
CA ALA A 86 8.19 -11.49 10.15
C ALA A 86 7.00 -12.46 10.15
N LYS A 87 6.27 -12.58 9.03
CA LYS A 87 5.19 -13.59 8.89
C LYS A 87 5.73 -15.00 9.06
N ASN A 88 6.83 -15.32 8.37
CA ASN A 88 7.46 -16.65 8.47
C ASN A 88 7.91 -16.94 9.90
N LEU A 89 8.51 -15.95 10.58
CA LEU A 89 8.91 -16.09 11.97
C LEU A 89 7.72 -16.29 12.91
N VAL A 90 6.63 -15.55 12.71
CA VAL A 90 5.39 -15.72 13.49
C VAL A 90 4.83 -17.13 13.28
N THR A 91 4.78 -17.62 12.04
CA THR A 91 4.31 -18.99 11.78
C THR A 91 5.23 -20.04 12.39
N ASP A 92 6.54 -19.82 12.39
CA ASP A 92 7.51 -20.72 12.99
C ASP A 92 7.41 -20.72 14.53
N LEU A 93 7.21 -19.55 15.14
CA LEU A 93 6.99 -19.40 16.58
C LEU A 93 5.65 -20.00 17.02
N GLU A 94 4.60 -19.81 16.22
CA GLU A 94 3.29 -20.42 16.47
C GLU A 94 3.38 -21.95 16.43
N TRP A 95 4.12 -22.51 15.47
CA TRP A 95 4.43 -23.93 15.43
C TRP A 95 5.24 -24.39 16.65
N LEU A 96 6.23 -23.60 17.08
CA LEU A 96 7.05 -23.93 18.24
C LEU A 96 6.22 -23.91 19.54
N ASN A 97 5.32 -22.94 19.66
CA ASN A 97 4.43 -22.75 20.80
C ASN A 97 3.25 -23.73 20.85
N THR A 98 2.99 -24.46 19.77
CA THR A 98 1.93 -25.47 19.75
C THR A 98 2.24 -26.58 20.75
N GLU A 99 1.23 -26.99 21.52
CA GLU A 99 1.35 -28.07 22.51
C GLU A 99 1.92 -29.36 21.91
N TRP A 100 2.73 -30.08 22.70
CA TRP A 100 3.41 -31.30 22.29
C TRP A 100 2.48 -32.32 21.63
N HIS A 101 1.31 -32.58 22.22
CA HIS A 101 0.32 -33.52 21.68
C HIS A 101 -0.27 -33.06 20.34
N GLY A 102 -0.45 -31.75 20.16
CA GLY A 102 -0.90 -31.15 18.90
C GLY A 102 0.13 -31.34 17.80
N ARG A 103 1.41 -31.06 18.10
CA ARG A 103 2.53 -31.22 17.16
C ARG A 103 2.66 -32.68 16.68
N TRP A 104 2.54 -33.65 17.58
CA TRP A 104 2.57 -35.07 17.20
C TRP A 104 1.44 -35.46 16.25
N ARG A 105 0.21 -34.98 16.52
CA ARG A 105 -0.95 -35.27 15.69
C ARG A 105 -0.79 -34.70 14.28
N VAL A 106 -0.31 -33.46 14.18
CA VAL A 106 -0.04 -32.80 12.88
C VAL A 106 1.06 -33.51 12.12
N ILE A 107 2.15 -33.95 12.76
CA ILE A 107 3.24 -34.70 12.09
C ILE A 107 2.75 -36.03 11.51
N ILE A 108 1.88 -36.74 12.24
CA ILE A 108 1.34 -38.04 11.80
C ILE A 108 0.33 -37.82 10.66
N PHE A 109 -0.65 -36.94 10.83
CA PHE A 109 -1.81 -36.85 9.93
C PHE A 109 -1.69 -35.78 8.82
N THR A 110 -0.84 -34.76 8.96
CA THR A 110 -0.72 -33.66 7.99
C THR A 110 0.59 -33.74 7.21
N ASN A 111 0.53 -33.49 5.89
CA ASN A 111 1.73 -33.58 5.05
C ASN A 111 2.65 -32.34 5.15
N HIS A 112 2.10 -31.21 5.59
CA HIS A 112 2.75 -29.90 5.62
C HIS A 112 3.29 -29.54 7.02
N SER A 113 4.16 -30.39 7.59
CA SER A 113 4.86 -30.08 8.85
C SER A 113 6.27 -29.57 8.54
N PRO A 114 6.76 -28.50 9.19
CA PRO A 114 8.09 -27.91 8.96
C PRO A 114 9.23 -28.73 9.61
N VAL A 115 9.16 -30.05 9.52
CA VAL A 115 10.11 -30.98 10.15
C VAL A 115 10.74 -31.84 9.07
N SER A 116 12.01 -32.23 9.28
CA SER A 116 12.74 -33.06 8.33
C SER A 116 11.97 -34.35 8.00
N TRP A 117 11.98 -34.75 6.73
CA TRP A 117 11.27 -35.93 6.24
C TRP A 117 11.64 -37.21 7.00
N ARG A 118 12.91 -37.32 7.42
CA ARG A 118 13.43 -38.43 8.23
C ARG A 118 12.72 -38.55 9.57
N TRP A 119 12.52 -37.42 10.26
CA TRP A 119 11.83 -37.40 11.55
C TRP A 119 10.36 -37.76 11.42
N LYS A 120 9.72 -37.28 10.35
CA LYS A 120 8.33 -37.63 10.03
C LYS A 120 8.16 -39.11 9.78
N ALA A 121 9.06 -39.73 9.01
CA ALA A 121 9.06 -41.16 8.76
C ALA A 121 9.26 -41.95 10.06
N LEU A 122 10.22 -41.55 10.90
CA LEU A 122 10.47 -42.19 12.19
C LEU A 122 9.22 -42.15 13.09
N MET A 123 8.60 -40.98 13.25
CA MET A 123 7.40 -40.83 14.07
C MET A 123 6.22 -41.66 13.57
N ARG A 124 6.02 -41.71 12.25
CA ARG A 124 4.97 -42.54 11.64
C ARG A 124 5.24 -44.04 11.82
N ILE A 125 6.48 -44.47 11.65
CA ILE A 125 6.87 -45.87 11.87
C ILE A 125 6.63 -46.26 13.34
N LEU A 126 7.07 -45.42 14.28
CA LEU A 126 6.87 -45.66 15.72
C LEU A 126 5.38 -45.75 16.08
N PHE A 127 4.54 -44.89 15.49
CA PHE A 127 3.09 -44.98 15.63
C PHE A 127 2.53 -46.29 15.04
N THR A 128 2.95 -46.70 13.84
CA THR A 128 2.48 -47.96 13.24
C THR A 128 2.89 -49.19 14.05
N VAL A 129 4.11 -49.23 14.58
CA VAL A 129 4.60 -50.34 15.40
C VAL A 129 3.80 -50.44 16.69
N THR A 130 3.60 -49.32 17.39
CA THR A 130 2.80 -49.32 18.63
C THR A 130 1.34 -49.73 18.36
N PHE A 131 0.74 -49.27 17.27
CA PHE A 131 -0.61 -49.67 16.87
C PHE A 131 -0.69 -51.18 16.61
N ILE A 132 0.28 -51.76 15.89
CA ILE A 132 0.34 -53.21 15.63
C ILE A 132 0.50 -53.99 16.93
N THR A 133 1.35 -53.54 17.86
CA THR A 133 1.50 -54.22 19.15
C THR A 133 0.22 -54.20 19.98
N PHE A 134 -0.50 -53.07 19.99
CA PHE A 134 -1.79 -52.99 20.69
C PHE A 134 -2.86 -53.84 20.03
N ALA A 135 -2.93 -53.84 18.70
CA ALA A 135 -3.85 -54.70 17.94
C ALA A 135 -3.56 -56.19 18.22
N TRP A 136 -2.28 -56.57 18.27
CA TRP A 136 -1.86 -57.92 18.61
C TRP A 136 -2.24 -58.32 20.03
N ILE A 137 -1.94 -57.48 21.03
CA ILE A 137 -2.31 -57.74 22.43
C ILE A 137 -3.83 -57.85 22.57
N THR A 138 -4.57 -56.96 21.93
CA THR A 138 -6.05 -56.99 21.93
C THR A 138 -6.56 -58.26 21.28
N TRP A 139 -5.98 -58.67 20.15
CA TRP A 139 -6.33 -59.92 19.47
C TRP A 139 -6.07 -61.14 20.35
N VAL A 140 -4.92 -61.20 21.02
CA VAL A 140 -4.58 -62.27 21.97
C VAL A 140 -5.52 -62.25 23.17
N ALA A 141 -5.85 -61.08 23.72
CA ALA A 141 -6.79 -60.94 24.83
C ALA A 141 -8.19 -61.42 24.44
N ILE A 142 -8.72 -61.00 23.28
CA ILE A 142 -10.01 -61.45 22.76
C ILE A 142 -9.99 -62.96 22.50
N SER A 143 -8.92 -63.48 21.89
CA SER A 143 -8.75 -64.91 21.64
C SER A 143 -8.67 -65.71 22.95
N GLY A 144 -8.01 -65.14 23.97
CA GLY A 144 -7.91 -65.70 25.31
C GLY A 144 -9.26 -65.72 26.02
N VAL A 145 -10.02 -64.63 25.97
CA VAL A 145 -11.39 -64.54 26.50
C VAL A 145 -12.31 -65.50 25.76
N TYR A 146 -12.22 -65.57 24.43
CA TYR A 146 -13.01 -66.50 23.62
C TYR A 146 -12.68 -67.96 23.94
N ARG A 147 -11.40 -68.28 24.15
CA ARG A 147 -10.97 -69.61 24.58
C ARG A 147 -11.45 -69.94 25.99
N ALA A 148 -11.35 -69.01 26.94
CA ALA A 148 -11.85 -69.19 28.30
C ALA A 148 -13.37 -69.39 28.34
N HIS A 149 -14.11 -68.60 27.54
CA HIS A 149 -15.56 -68.72 27.39
C HIS A 149 -15.95 -70.06 26.75
N ARG A 150 -15.25 -70.50 25.69
CA ARG A 150 -15.50 -71.79 25.00
C ARG A 150 -15.19 -72.99 25.89
N GLN A 151 -14.18 -72.89 26.76
CA GLN A 151 -13.79 -73.97 27.68
C GLN A 151 -14.64 -74.00 28.97
N ARG A 152 -15.65 -73.13 29.13
CA ARG A 152 -16.51 -73.07 30.34
C ARG A 152 -15.70 -73.12 31.64
N LEU A 153 -14.51 -72.52 31.65
CA LEU A 153 -13.75 -72.37 32.89
C LEU A 153 -14.38 -71.21 33.66
N VAL A 154 -15.41 -71.57 34.42
CA VAL A 154 -15.94 -70.77 35.52
C VAL A 154 -14.72 -70.36 36.36
N TRP A 155 -14.60 -69.07 36.63
CA TRP A 155 -13.58 -68.44 37.47
C TRP A 155 -13.69 -68.90 38.96
N GLY A 156 -13.77 -70.21 39.23
CA GLY A 156 -14.26 -70.71 40.50
C GLY A 156 -13.72 -72.05 41.01
N GLU A 157 -12.82 -72.78 40.33
CA GLU A 157 -12.44 -74.13 40.79
C GLU A 157 -10.93 -74.42 40.92
N ARG A 158 -10.06 -73.41 40.97
CA ARG A 158 -8.62 -73.69 41.16
C ARG A 158 -7.87 -72.82 42.17
N LEU A 159 -8.57 -72.35 43.20
CA LEU A 159 -7.96 -71.69 44.36
C LEU A 159 -8.02 -72.48 45.69
N MET A 160 -8.44 -73.76 45.70
CA MET A 160 -8.24 -74.61 46.88
C MET A 160 -7.91 -76.06 46.51
N SER A 161 -6.62 -76.38 46.55
CA SER A 161 -6.03 -77.49 47.32
C SER A 161 -4.52 -77.37 47.31
#